data_AF-A0A923E0C0-F1
#
_entry.id   AF-A0A923E0C0-F1
#
_cell.length_a   1.000
_cell.length_b   1.000
_cell.length_c   1.000
_cell.angle_alpha   90.00
_cell.angle_beta   90.00
_cell.angle_gamma   90.00
#
_symmetry.space_group_name_H-M   'P 1'
#
loop_
_entity.id
_entity.type
_entity.pdbx_description
1 polymer ?
#
loop_
_entity_poly.entity_id
_entity_poly.type
_entity_poly.pdbx_seq_one_letter_code
_entity_poly.pdbx_strand_id
1 'polypeptide(L)'
;MLDKTERNKPKLILLFLICLLLLVINNTVFSLLQFYFSPTSSMGPMRLESRYFQIVVGCVIGPIIETYIFQSLSTKILGLLRINRFYLLILIPSLFFAAAHFYSIIFFLAVFFGGVIINYMYQSYRSSGHYSPFWMTVLLHGLYNAYVFLV
;
A
#
# COMPACT_ATOMS: atom_id res chain seq x y z
N MET A 1 -28.83 22.57 2.55
CA MET A 1 -27.45 22.94 2.16
C MET A 1 -26.55 21.84 2.68
N LEU A 2 -26.03 20.95 1.83
CA LEU A 2 -25.12 19.88 2.30
C LEU A 2 -23.86 20.52 2.88
N ASP A 3 -23.52 20.12 4.11
CA ASP A 3 -22.27 20.49 4.77
C ASP A 3 -21.10 20.21 3.81
N LYS A 4 -20.10 21.10 3.78
CA LYS A 4 -18.90 20.97 2.92
C LYS A 4 -18.21 19.61 3.13
N THR A 5 -18.38 19.01 4.31
CA THR A 5 -17.92 17.68 4.70
C THR A 5 -18.54 16.54 3.86
N GLU A 6 -19.85 16.56 3.63
CA GLU A 6 -20.55 15.53 2.83
C GLU A 6 -20.17 15.56 1.35
N ARG A 7 -19.73 16.73 0.85
CA ARG A 7 -19.40 16.95 -0.56
C ARG A 7 -18.10 16.24 -1.00
N ASN A 8 -17.22 15.90 -0.07
CA ASN A 8 -15.91 15.29 -0.37
C ASN A 8 -15.91 13.76 -0.30
N LYS A 9 -16.91 13.13 0.33
CA LYS A 9 -17.03 11.66 0.44
C LYS A 9 -16.98 10.93 -0.91
N PRO A 10 -17.76 11.30 -1.94
CA PRO A 10 -17.69 10.61 -3.24
C PRO A 10 -16.31 10.73 -3.90
N LYS A 11 -15.57 11.83 -3.68
CA LYS A 11 -14.20 11.97 -4.17
C LYS A 11 -13.23 11.02 -3.48
N LEU A 12 -13.39 10.80 -2.18
CA LEU A 12 -12.57 9.84 -1.41
C LEU A 12 -12.86 8.40 -1.81
N ILE A 13 -14.13 8.04 -2.02
CA ILE A 13 -14.49 6.70 -2.53
C ILE A 13 -13.89 6.50 -3.93
N LEU A 14 -14.00 7.49 -4.82
CA LEU A 14 -13.39 7.42 -6.14
C LEU A 14 -11.86 7.29 -6.03
N LEU A 15 -11.21 8.04 -5.13
CA LEU A 15 -9.78 7.92 -4.86
C LEU A 15 -9.42 6.49 -4.41
N PHE A 16 -10.17 5.89 -3.48
CA PHE A 16 -9.96 4.52 -3.03
C PHE A 16 -10.01 3.53 -4.20
N LEU A 17 -11.04 3.63 -5.06
CA LEU A 17 -11.20 2.77 -6.23
C LEU A 17 -10.07 2.95 -7.25
N ILE A 18 -9.64 4.20 -7.48
CA ILE A 18 -8.50 4.50 -8.35
C ILE A 18 -7.22 3.89 -7.78
N CYS A 19 -6.96 4.04 -6.48
CA CYS A 19 -5.80 3.45 -5.83
C CYS A 19 -5.82 1.92 -5.92
N LEU A 20 -6.98 1.28 -5.72
CA LEU A 20 -7.11 -0.17 -5.87
C LEU A 20 -6.81 -0.63 -7.30
N LEU A 21 -7.37 0.06 -8.30
CA LEU A 21 -7.11 -0.22 -9.71
C LEU A 21 -5.62 -0.03 -10.05
N LEU A 22 -5.00 1.03 -9.57
CA LEU A 22 -3.57 1.28 -9.79
C LEU A 22 -2.68 0.20 -9.15
N LEU A 23 -3.05 -0.31 -7.97
CA LEU A 23 -2.34 -1.43 -7.35
C LEU A 23 -2.43 -2.70 -8.20
N VAL A 24 -3.62 -3.00 -8.74
CA VAL A 24 -3.82 -4.14 -9.66
C VAL A 24 -3.00 -3.96 -10.94
N ILE A 25 -3.03 -2.78 -11.55
CA ILE A 25 -2.22 -2.48 -12.75
C ILE A 25 -0.73 -2.62 -12.44
N ASN A 26 -0.27 -2.07 -11.31
CA ASN A 26 1.11 -2.18 -10.87
C ASN A 26 1.54 -3.64 -10.75
N ASN A 27 0.75 -4.48 -10.07
CA ASN A 27 1.02 -5.90 -9.95
C ASN A 27 1.14 -6.59 -11.32
N THR A 28 0.20 -6.33 -12.23
CA THR A 28 0.19 -6.93 -13.56
C THR A 28 1.42 -6.52 -14.38
N VAL A 29 1.75 -5.22 -14.41
CA VAL A 29 2.91 -4.71 -15.15
C VAL A 29 4.20 -5.35 -14.63
N PHE A 30 4.42 -5.36 -13.31
CA PHE A 30 5.65 -5.91 -12.74
C PHE A 30 5.71 -7.43 -12.79
N SER A 31 4.57 -8.14 -12.76
CA SER A 31 4.52 -9.58 -12.98
C SER A 31 4.95 -9.93 -14.42
N LEU A 32 4.51 -9.15 -15.42
CA LEU A 32 4.96 -9.31 -16.80
C LEU A 32 6.47 -9.02 -16.93
N LEU A 33 6.96 -7.92 -16.34
CA LEU A 33 8.39 -7.62 -16.35
C LEU A 33 9.21 -8.74 -15.70
N GLN A 34 8.74 -9.27 -14.57
CA GLN A 34 9.43 -10.36 -13.88
C GLN A 34 9.47 -11.63 -14.73
N PHE A 35 8.37 -11.97 -15.43
CA PHE A 35 8.32 -13.09 -16.35
C PHE A 35 9.35 -12.99 -17.49
N TYR A 36 9.50 -11.81 -18.10
CA TYR A 36 10.43 -11.62 -19.24
C TYR A 36 11.90 -11.43 -18.82
N PHE A 37 12.15 -10.72 -17.72
CA PHE A 37 13.51 -10.29 -17.35
C PHE A 37 14.12 -11.03 -16.16
N SER A 38 13.34 -11.77 -15.37
CA SER A 38 13.84 -12.51 -14.20
C SER A 38 12.99 -13.74 -13.85
N PRO A 39 12.84 -14.71 -14.78
CA PRO A 39 11.93 -15.85 -14.61
C PRO A 39 12.29 -16.78 -13.45
N THR A 40 13.54 -16.77 -12.98
CA THR A 40 14.03 -17.62 -11.88
C THR A 40 14.04 -16.93 -10.51
N SER A 41 13.49 -15.72 -10.42
CA SER A 41 13.52 -14.95 -9.17
C SER A 41 12.71 -15.65 -8.07
N SER A 42 13.32 -15.73 -6.88
CA SER A 42 12.70 -16.38 -5.72
C SER A 42 11.45 -15.63 -5.30
N MET A 43 10.34 -16.36 -5.21
CA MET A 43 9.12 -15.85 -4.59
C MET A 43 9.33 -15.65 -3.09
N GLY A 44 8.63 -14.68 -2.49
CA GLY A 44 8.70 -14.43 -1.06
C GLY A 44 8.31 -15.66 -0.22
N PRO A 45 8.84 -15.80 1.01
CA PRO A 45 8.67 -17.00 1.85
C PRO A 45 7.21 -17.30 2.19
N MET A 46 6.35 -16.29 2.18
CA MET A 46 4.91 -16.42 2.44
C MET A 46 4.21 -17.46 1.53
N ARG A 47 4.71 -17.70 0.31
CA ARG A 47 4.12 -18.70 -0.59
C ARG A 47 4.34 -20.15 -0.16
N LEU A 48 5.31 -20.40 0.72
CA LEU A 48 5.60 -21.73 1.28
C LEU A 48 4.67 -22.09 2.45
N GLU A 49 3.95 -21.10 2.99
CA GLU A 49 3.07 -21.28 4.14
C GLU A 49 1.69 -21.85 3.74
N SER A 50 0.94 -22.34 4.73
CA SER A 50 -0.42 -22.84 4.48
C SER A 50 -1.35 -21.75 3.92
N ARG A 51 -2.33 -22.13 3.09
CA ARG A 51 -3.32 -21.19 2.52
C ARG A 51 -4.06 -20.39 3.61
N TYR A 52 -4.38 -21.04 4.74
CA TYR A 52 -5.01 -20.37 5.86
C TYR A 52 -4.10 -19.27 6.45
N PHE A 53 -2.81 -19.58 6.63
CA PHE A 53 -1.83 -18.61 7.10
C PHE A 53 -1.66 -17.45 6.10
N GLN A 54 -1.59 -17.74 4.79
CA GLN A 54 -1.49 -16.70 3.75
C GLN A 54 -2.69 -15.74 3.76
N ILE A 55 -3.91 -16.24 3.99
CA ILE A 55 -5.10 -15.39 4.07
C ILE A 55 -5.09 -14.58 5.36
N VAL A 56 -4.98 -15.23 6.52
CA VAL A 56 -5.08 -14.54 7.82
C VAL A 56 -3.92 -13.58 8.03
N VAL A 57 -2.69 -14.04 7.79
CA VAL A 57 -1.50 -13.22 7.97
C VAL A 57 -1.30 -12.30 6.79
N GLY A 58 -1.31 -12.81 5.55
CA GLY A 58 -1.04 -11.99 4.37
C GLY A 58 -2.13 -10.97 4.03
N CYS A 59 -3.41 -11.25 4.30
CA CYS A 59 -4.51 -10.36 3.90
C CYS A 59 -5.12 -9.57 5.06
N VAL A 60 -4.88 -9.95 6.33
CA VAL A 60 -5.47 -9.26 7.49
C VAL A 60 -4.39 -8.73 8.44
N ILE A 61 -3.60 -9.60 9.06
CA ILE A 61 -2.65 -9.19 10.11
C ILE A 61 -1.50 -8.37 9.53
N GLY A 62 -0.91 -8.81 8.42
CA GLY A 62 0.17 -8.14 7.70
C GLY A 62 -0.20 -6.71 7.33
N PRO A 63 -1.31 -6.49 6.60
CA PRO A 63 -1.80 -5.14 6.28
C PRO A 63 -1.98 -4.22 7.50
N ILE A 64 -2.44 -4.73 8.65
CA ILE A 64 -2.56 -3.95 9.89
C ILE A 64 -1.18 -3.52 10.40
N ILE A 65 -0.25 -4.47 10.55
CA ILE A 65 1.10 -4.22 11.06
C ILE A 65 1.87 -3.30 10.11
N GLU A 66 1.83 -3.58 8.82
CA GLU A 66 2.50 -2.80 7.78
C GLU A 66 1.93 -1.39 7.71
N THR A 67 0.60 -1.23 7.77
CA THR A 67 -0.03 0.10 7.80
C THR A 67 0.40 0.91 9.02
N TYR A 68 0.55 0.24 10.17
CA TYR A 68 1.02 0.89 11.38
C TYR A 68 2.47 1.36 11.23
N ILE A 69 3.38 0.50 10.76
CA ILE A 69 4.81 0.80 10.65
C ILE A 69 5.10 1.80 9.53
N PHE A 70 4.65 1.51 8.31
CA PHE A 70 5.07 2.23 7.11
C PHE A 70 4.22 3.45 6.81
N GLN A 71 2.99 3.56 7.32
CA GLN A 71 2.17 4.76 7.13
C GLN A 71 2.10 5.57 8.42
N SER A 72 1.55 4.99 9.49
CA SER A 72 1.25 5.77 10.71
C SER A 72 2.52 6.20 11.46
N LEU A 73 3.36 5.24 11.84
CA LEU A 73 4.59 5.47 12.59
C LEU A 73 5.58 6.28 11.77
N SER A 74 5.78 5.92 10.50
CA SER A 74 6.66 6.67 9.59
C SER A 74 6.22 8.14 9.45
N THR A 75 4.92 8.42 9.26
CA THR A 75 4.40 9.79 9.20
C THR A 75 4.65 10.55 10.50
N LYS A 76 4.47 9.89 11.66
CA LYS A 76 4.72 10.50 12.97
C LYS A 76 6.21 10.83 13.16
N ILE A 77 7.11 9.90 12.83
CA ILE A 77 8.56 10.11 12.92
C ILE A 77 9.00 11.26 12.01
N LEU A 78 8.55 11.29 10.76
CA LEU A 78 8.86 12.38 9.83
C LEU A 78 8.35 13.72 10.36
N GLY A 79 7.16 13.75 10.98
CA GLY A 79 6.64 14.94 11.65
C GLY A 79 7.52 15.42 12.81
N LEU A 80 8.06 14.51 13.63
CA LEU A 80 9.01 14.84 14.70
C LEU A 80 10.32 15.44 14.14
N LEU A 81 10.74 14.98 12.96
CA LEU A 81 11.88 15.53 12.21
C LEU A 81 11.53 16.82 11.45
N ARG A 82 10.32 17.38 11.63
CA ARG A 82 9.79 18.55 10.92
C ARG A 82 9.69 18.38 9.40
N ILE A 83 9.69 17.14 8.92
CA ILE A 83 9.47 16.80 7.51
C ILE A 83 7.96 16.71 7.27
N ASN A 84 7.40 17.78 6.72
CA ASN A 84 5.95 17.92 6.51
C ASN A 84 5.56 18.06 5.03
N ARG A 85 6.52 17.98 4.10
CA ARG A 85 6.25 18.08 2.66
C ARG A 85 5.49 16.84 2.20
N PHE A 86 4.33 17.04 1.58
CA PHE A 86 3.42 15.96 1.17
C PHE A 86 4.11 14.85 0.36
N TYR A 87 4.96 15.20 -0.61
CA TYR A 87 5.68 14.22 -1.42
C TYR A 87 6.72 13.43 -0.61
N LEU A 88 7.41 14.04 0.37
CA LEU A 88 8.36 13.34 1.24
C LEU A 88 7.66 12.35 2.17
N LEU A 89 6.47 12.73 2.65
CA LEU A 89 5.59 11.86 3.44
C LEU A 89 5.03 10.65 2.67
N ILE A 90 5.25 10.60 1.35
CA ILE A 90 4.89 9.48 0.48
C ILE A 90 6.14 8.70 0.07
N LEU A 91 7.14 9.39 -0.46
CA LEU A 91 8.33 8.74 -1.04
C LEU A 91 9.18 8.06 0.01
N ILE A 92 9.44 8.70 1.15
CA ILE A 92 10.32 8.13 2.19
C ILE A 92 9.72 6.84 2.77
N PRO A 93 8.45 6.80 3.21
CA PRO A 93 7.92 5.54 3.74
C PRO A 93 7.74 4.47 2.66
N SER A 94 7.52 4.85 1.40
CA SER A 94 7.47 3.89 0.28
C SER A 94 8.83 3.22 0.03
N LEU A 95 9.93 3.98 0.16
CA LEU A 95 11.28 3.42 0.08
C LEU A 95 11.55 2.43 1.21
N PHE A 96 11.17 2.76 2.44
CA PHE A 96 11.33 1.84 3.58
C PHE A 96 10.47 0.59 3.42
N PHE A 97 9.23 0.73 2.94
CA PHE A 97 8.34 -0.39 2.66
C PHE A 97 8.94 -1.33 1.61
N ALA A 98 9.44 -0.80 0.50
CA ALA A 98 10.11 -1.58 -0.53
C ALA A 98 11.41 -2.23 -0.04
N ALA A 99 12.21 -1.52 0.75
CA ALA A 99 13.45 -2.05 1.31
C ALA A 99 13.21 -3.23 2.26
N ALA A 100 12.12 -3.20 3.04
CA ALA A 100 11.72 -4.31 3.90
C ALA A 100 11.24 -5.55 3.12
N HIS A 101 10.96 -5.40 1.83
CA HIS A 101 10.47 -6.43 0.93
C HIS A 101 11.46 -6.73 -0.21
N PHE A 102 12.76 -6.54 0.03
CA PHE A 102 13.76 -6.70 -1.02
C PHE A 102 14.03 -8.18 -1.33
N TYR A 103 13.42 -8.70 -2.41
CA TYR A 103 13.74 -10.03 -2.97
C TYR A 103 14.44 -9.98 -4.33
N SER A 104 14.13 -8.96 -5.15
CA SER A 104 14.78 -8.69 -6.43
C SER A 104 14.60 -7.21 -6.77
N ILE A 105 15.36 -6.70 -7.75
CA ILE A 105 15.21 -5.31 -8.18
C ILE A 105 13.83 -5.04 -8.79
N ILE A 106 13.29 -5.97 -9.58
CA ILE A 106 11.95 -5.85 -10.20
C ILE A 106 10.89 -5.85 -9.10
N PHE A 107 11.01 -6.75 -8.12
CA PHE A 107 10.08 -6.82 -7.00
C PHE A 107 10.19 -5.58 -6.09
N PHE A 108 11.39 -5.09 -5.83
CA PHE A 108 11.60 -3.83 -5.10
C PHE A 108 10.89 -2.66 -5.79
N LEU A 109 11.01 -2.54 -7.11
CA LEU A 109 10.30 -1.50 -7.87
C LEU A 109 8.79 -1.68 -7.78
N ALA A 110 8.28 -2.92 -7.92
CA ALA A 110 6.86 -3.23 -7.78
C ALA A 110 6.31 -2.81 -6.41
N VAL A 111 7.01 -3.16 -5.34
CA VAL A 111 6.63 -2.80 -3.97
C VAL A 111 6.81 -1.31 -3.71
N PHE A 112 7.82 -0.67 -4.28
CA PHE A 112 8.03 0.78 -4.16
C PHE A 112 6.87 1.56 -4.76
N PHE A 113 6.48 1.28 -6.02
CA PHE A 113 5.35 1.96 -6.65
C PHE A 113 4.01 1.61 -5.98
N GLY A 114 3.83 0.36 -5.53
CA GLY A 114 2.70 -0.02 -4.68
C GLY A 114 2.65 0.79 -3.38
N GLY A 115 3.79 0.93 -2.72
CA GLY A 115 3.97 1.76 -1.53
C GLY A 115 3.63 3.23 -1.79
N VAL A 116 4.01 3.78 -2.94
CA VAL A 116 3.68 5.16 -3.33
C VAL A 116 2.16 5.34 -3.42
N ILE A 117 1.45 4.39 -4.03
CA ILE A 117 -0.02 4.43 -4.16
C ILE A 117 -0.68 4.37 -2.78
N ILE A 118 -0.26 3.41 -1.93
CA ILE A 118 -0.79 3.22 -0.58
C ILE A 118 -0.53 4.45 0.31
N ASN A 119 0.70 4.98 0.28
CA ASN A 119 1.06 6.17 1.07
C ASN A 119 0.36 7.44 0.56
N TYR A 120 0.19 7.59 -0.75
CA TYR A 120 -0.59 8.69 -1.33
C TYR A 120 -2.04 8.66 -0.83
N MET A 121 -2.67 7.48 -0.84
CA MET A 121 -4.03 7.34 -0.31
C MET A 121 -4.07 7.69 1.19
N TYR A 122 -3.15 7.14 1.98
CA TYR A 122 -3.07 7.40 3.43
C TYR A 122 -2.99 8.91 3.72
N GLN A 123 -2.08 9.64 3.06
CA GLN A 123 -1.93 11.09 3.29
C GLN A 123 -3.11 11.90 2.77
N SER A 124 -3.75 11.45 1.69
CA SER A 124 -4.96 12.11 1.16
C SER A 124 -6.14 11.98 2.11
N TYR A 125 -6.37 10.78 2.67
CA TYR A 125 -7.38 10.56 3.70
C TYR A 125 -7.05 11.34 4.97
N ARG A 126 -5.80 11.31 5.43
CA ARG A 126 -5.34 12.05 6.60
C ARG A 126 -5.58 13.56 6.45
N SER A 127 -5.30 14.12 5.27
CA SER A 127 -5.51 15.54 4.98
C SER A 127 -6.98 15.93 4.84
N SER A 128 -7.85 14.97 4.50
CA SER A 128 -9.28 15.23 4.32
C SER A 128 -10.05 15.39 5.63
N GLY A 129 -9.55 14.83 6.73
CA GLY A 129 -10.27 14.76 8.01
C GLY A 129 -11.49 13.83 8.01
N HIS A 130 -11.73 13.08 6.92
CA HIS A 130 -12.85 12.15 6.77
C HIS A 130 -12.37 10.70 6.71
N TYR A 131 -13.09 9.82 7.42
CA TYR A 131 -12.72 8.42 7.66
C TYR A 131 -11.38 8.27 8.38
N SER A 132 -11.11 7.07 8.93
CA SER A 132 -9.80 6.78 9.51
C SER A 132 -8.81 6.50 8.37
N PRO A 133 -7.74 7.29 8.17
CA PRO A 133 -6.75 7.01 7.14
C PRO A 133 -6.10 5.64 7.36
N PHE A 134 -5.90 5.26 8.62
CA PHE A 134 -5.38 3.95 8.99
C PHE A 134 -6.29 2.81 8.49
N TRP A 135 -7.57 2.80 8.88
CA TRP A 135 -8.45 1.70 8.52
C TRP A 135 -8.79 1.64 7.04
N MET A 136 -8.88 2.79 6.37
CA MET A 136 -9.07 2.81 4.91
C MET A 136 -7.84 2.24 4.19
N THR A 137 -6.64 2.54 4.67
CA THR A 137 -5.40 1.94 4.14
C THR A 137 -5.30 0.45 4.42
N VAL A 138 -5.63 -0.01 5.63
CA VAL A 138 -5.70 -1.45 5.95
C VAL A 138 -6.67 -2.17 5.03
N LEU A 139 -7.86 -1.59 4.79
CA LEU A 139 -8.85 -2.16 3.89
C LEU A 139 -8.34 -2.25 2.45
N LEU A 140 -7.75 -1.15 1.92
CA LEU A 140 -7.18 -1.15 0.57
C LEU A 140 -6.11 -2.24 0.43
N HIS A 141 -5.20 -2.30 1.40
CA HIS A 141 -4.06 -3.21 1.38
C HIS A 141 -4.51 -4.68 1.52
N GLY A 142 -5.45 -4.96 2.43
CA GLY A 142 -6.03 -6.29 2.58
C GLY A 142 -6.81 -6.76 1.35
N LEU A 143 -7.59 -5.89 0.71
CA LEU A 143 -8.28 -6.21 -0.54
C LEU A 143 -7.30 -6.48 -1.69
N TYR A 144 -6.25 -5.68 -1.80
CA TYR A 144 -5.20 -5.91 -2.78
C TYR A 144 -4.46 -7.24 -2.55
N ASN A 145 -4.09 -7.55 -1.31
CA ASN A 145 -3.42 -8.81 -0.99
C ASN A 145 -4.35 -10.01 -1.24
N ALA A 146 -5.65 -9.88 -0.95
CA ALA A 146 -6.65 -10.89 -1.28
C ALA A 146 -6.76 -11.10 -2.80
N TYR A 147 -6.75 -10.02 -3.60
CA TYR A 147 -6.71 -10.12 -5.07
C TYR A 147 -5.46 -10.88 -5.54
N VAL A 148 -4.27 -10.50 -5.06
CA VAL A 148 -3.00 -11.16 -5.43
C VAL A 148 -2.98 -12.63 -5.00
N PHE A 149 -3.61 -12.98 -3.88
CA PHE A 149 -3.72 -14.37 -3.44
C PHE A 149 -4.62 -15.22 -4.35
N LEU A 150 -5.64 -14.62 -4.98
CA LEU A 150 -6.64 -15.31 -5.79
C LEU A 150 -6.23 -15.50 -7.27
N VAL A 151 -5.18 -14.82 -7.74
CA VAL A 151 -4.72 -14.82 -9.14
C VAL A 151 -3.32 -15.39 -9.25
#